data_AF-A0A522CH99-F1
#
_entry.id   AF-A0A522CH99-F1
#
_cell.length_a   1.000
_cell.length_b   1.000
_cell.length_c   1.000
_cell.angle_alpha   90.00
_cell.angle_beta   90.00
_cell.angle_gamma   90.00
#
_symmetry.space_group_name_H-M   'P 1'
#
loop_
_entity.id
_entity.type
_entity.pdbx_description
1 polymer ?
#
loop_
_entity_poly.entity_id
_entity_poly.type
_entity_poly.pdbx_seq_one_letter_code
_entity_poly.pdbx_strand_id
1 'polypeptide(L)' 'MPRVAYVNEQAGEAMVVIQPWAHATRVAPGGRVDIVFDTKGISDPEIRIAHRGDEVEIVLRVNLVSISGDGVEGFKLAEG' A
#
# COMPACT_ATOMS: atom_id res chain seq x y z
N MET A 1 0.27 -16.86 -4.22
CA MET A 1 1.02 -15.80 -3.49
C MET A 1 0.03 -15.05 -2.61
N PRO A 2 0.37 -14.78 -1.34
CA PRO A 2 -0.46 -13.96 -0.45
C PRO A 2 -0.77 -12.57 -1.02
N ARG A 3 -1.90 -11.99 -0.59
CA ARG A 3 -2.32 -10.64 -0.98
C ARG A 3 -2.90 -9.88 0.20
N VAL A 4 -2.68 -8.57 0.21
CA VAL A 4 -3.39 -7.60 1.07
C VAL A 4 -4.01 -6.55 0.17
N ALA A 5 -5.21 -6.09 0.51
CA ALA A 5 -5.86 -5.00 -0.18
C ALA A 5 -6.24 -3.91 0.80
N TYR A 6 -5.91 -2.67 0.44
CA TYR A 6 -6.46 -1.49 1.06
C TYR A 6 -7.63 -0.97 0.22
N VAL A 7 -8.75 -0.69 0.85
CA VAL A 7 -9.92 -0.08 0.21
C VAL A 7 -10.20 1.23 0.92
N ASN A 8 -10.31 2.32 0.17
CA ASN A 8 -10.66 3.61 0.76
C ASN A 8 -12.17 3.73 0.93
N GLU A 9 -12.67 3.40 2.12
CA GLU A 9 -14.09 3.57 2.48
C GLU A 9 -14.42 4.99 2.99
N GLN A 10 -13.44 5.89 2.99
CA GLN A 10 -13.64 7.27 3.42
C GLN A 10 -14.35 8.09 2.35
N ALA A 11 -15.02 9.18 2.76
CA ALA A 11 -15.71 10.09 1.85
C ALA A 11 -14.75 10.93 0.98
N GLY A 12 -13.48 11.06 1.38
CA GLY A 12 -12.44 11.80 0.66
C GLY A 12 -11.32 10.89 0.15
N GLU A 13 -10.40 11.45 -0.62
CA GLU A 13 -9.20 10.74 -1.07
C GLU A 13 -8.31 10.37 0.11
N ALA A 14 -7.70 9.19 0.06
CA ALA A 14 -6.67 8.77 1.01
C ALA A 14 -5.32 8.73 0.30
N MET A 15 -4.28 9.29 0.93
CA MET A 15 -2.91 9.08 0.46
C MET A 15 -2.39 7.76 1.04
N VAL A 16 -2.08 6.79 0.19
CA VAL A 16 -1.50 5.51 0.62
C VAL A 16 -0.01 5.52 0.32
N VAL A 17 0.81 5.28 1.34
CA VAL A 17 2.26 5.22 1.25
C VAL A 17 2.72 3.80 1.60
N ILE A 18 3.44 3.15 0.68
CA ILE A 18 3.91 1.77 0.82
C ILE A 18 5.43 1.77 0.99
N GLN A 19 5.87 1.34 2.17
CA GLN A 19 7.27 1.26 2.58
C GLN A 19 7.80 -0.18 2.44
N PRO A 20 9.11 -0.38 2.16
CA PRO A 20 10.19 0.63 2.08
C PRO A 20 10.39 1.26 0.69
N TRP A 21 9.63 0.87 -0.33
CA TRP A 21 9.79 1.41 -1.69
C TRP A 21 9.35 2.87 -1.85
N ALA A 22 8.84 3.47 -0.76
CA ALA A 22 8.30 4.81 -0.74
C ALA A 22 7.27 5.05 -1.85
N HIS A 23 6.47 4.04 -2.22
CA HIS A 23 5.43 4.22 -3.24
C HIS A 23 4.25 4.96 -2.64
N ALA A 24 3.91 6.12 -3.19
CA ALA A 24 2.76 6.91 -2.77
C ALA A 24 1.71 6.98 -3.89
N THR A 25 0.44 6.84 -3.53
CA THR A 25 -0.68 7.01 -4.46
C THR A 25 -1.90 7.58 -3.74
N ARG A 26 -2.68 8.40 -4.45
CA ARG A 26 -3.99 8.83 -3.96
C ARG A 26 -5.05 7.83 -4.38
N VAL A 27 -5.87 7.40 -3.43
CA VAL A 27 -6.95 6.45 -3.62
C VAL A 27 -8.26 7.21 -3.47
N ALA A 28 -9.05 7.29 -4.55
CA ALA A 28 -10.37 7.90 -4.51
C ALA A 28 -11.33 7.13 -3.56
N PRO A 29 -12.44 7.73 -3.10
CA PRO A 29 -13.49 7.01 -2.38
C PRO A 29 -13.96 5.77 -3.16
N GLY A 30 -13.99 4.60 -2.49
CA GLY A 30 -14.27 3.30 -3.11
C GLY A 30 -13.11 2.70 -3.91
N GLY A 31 -12.02 3.45 -4.11
CA GLY A 31 -10.80 2.97 -4.76
C GLY A 31 -10.07 1.94 -3.91
N ARG A 32 -9.17 1.19 -4.57
CA ARG A 32 -8.51 0.02 -3.99
C ARG A 32 -7.05 -0.06 -4.42
N VAL A 33 -6.19 -0.45 -3.48
CA VAL A 33 -4.80 -0.83 -3.73
C VAL A 33 -4.63 -2.30 -3.37
N ASP A 34 -4.19 -3.11 -4.34
CA ASP A 34 -3.84 -4.52 -4.17
C ASP A 34 -2.33 -4.70 -4.13
N ILE A 35 -1.86 -5.42 -3.11
CA ILE A 35 -0.44 -5.71 -2.87
C ILE A 35 -0.28 -7.23 -2.87
N VAL A 36 0.53 -7.73 -3.80
CA VAL A 36 0.92 -9.14 -3.87
C VAL A 36 2.37 -9.27 -3.41
N PHE A 37 2.62 -10.25 -2.56
CA PHE A 37 3.93 -10.45 -1.94
C PHE A 37 4.28 -11.93 -1.77
N ASP A 38 5.56 -12.18 -1.47
CA ASP A 38 6.10 -13.49 -1.10
C ASP A 38 6.85 -13.38 0.24
N THR A 39 6.70 -14.40 1.09
CA THR A 39 7.38 -14.51 2.38
C THR A 39 8.57 -15.46 2.35
N LYS A 40 8.83 -16.11 1.20
CA LYS A 40 9.93 -17.06 1.04
C LYS A 40 11.28 -16.41 1.41
N GLY A 41 11.99 -17.04 2.34
CA GLY A 41 13.31 -16.58 2.79
C GLY A 41 13.28 -15.43 3.81
N ILE A 42 12.10 -14.96 4.24
CA ILE A 42 11.96 -13.94 5.28
C ILE A 42 11.74 -14.62 6.63
N SER A 43 12.60 -14.34 7.62
CA SER A 43 12.54 -14.96 8.94
C SER A 43 11.38 -14.48 9.81
N ASP A 44 10.96 -13.22 9.62
CA ASP A 44 9.89 -12.55 10.38
C ASP A 44 9.04 -11.69 9.43
N PRO A 45 8.15 -12.31 8.62
CA PRO A 45 7.35 -11.59 7.64
C PRO A 45 6.28 -10.76 8.35
N GLU A 46 6.26 -9.46 8.08
CA GLU A 46 5.34 -8.51 8.74
C GLU A 46 4.68 -7.60 7.72
N ILE A 47 3.40 -7.30 7.94
CA ILE A 47 2.67 -6.22 7.28
C ILE A 47 2.07 -5.35 8.39
N ARG A 48 2.44 -4.07 8.41
CA ARG A 48 1.85 -3.08 9.31
C ARG A 48 1.07 -2.06 8.52
N ILE A 49 -0.10 -1.71 9.03
CA ILE A 49 -0.94 -0.65 8.48
C ILE A 49 -1.16 0.36 9.60
N ALA A 50 -0.81 1.61 9.35
CA ALA A 50 -0.95 2.71 10.30
C ALA A 50 -1.59 3.91 9.62
N HIS A 51 -2.36 4.67 10.39
CA HIS A 51 -2.94 5.93 9.93
C HIS A 51 -2.13 7.10 10.52
N ARG A 52 -1.74 8.05 9.67
CA ARG A 52 -1.01 9.27 10.03
C ARG A 52 -1.73 10.48 9.43
N GLY A 53 -2.73 11.00 10.16
CA GLY A 53 -3.62 12.02 9.61
C GLY A 53 -4.41 11.44 8.43
N ASP A 54 -4.32 12.08 7.27
CA ASP A 54 -4.99 11.67 6.03
C ASP A 54 -4.18 10.63 5.22
N GLU A 55 -3.00 10.23 5.73
CA GLU A 55 -2.15 9.22 5.12
C GLU A 55 -2.37 7.84 5.75
N VAL A 56 -2.36 6.81 4.90
CA VAL A 56 -2.31 5.40 5.30
C VAL A 56 -0.93 4.86 4.92
N GLU A 57 -0.13 4.56 5.94
CA GLU A 57 1.18 3.96 5.78
C GLU A 57 1.07 2.44 5.86
N ILE A 58 1.51 1.75 4.80
CA ILE A 58 1.61 0.29 4.73
C ILE A 58 3.09 -0.07 4.72
N VAL A 59 3.57 -0.66 5.80
CA VAL A 59 4.96 -1.13 5.94
C VAL A 59 5.02 -2.61 5.66
N LEU A 60 5.86 -3.00 4.71
CA LEU A 60 6.03 -4.37 4.26
C LEU A 60 7.42 -4.89 4.63
N ARG A 61 7.49 -5.91 5.49
CA ARG A 61 8.69 -6.75 5.72
C ARG A 61 8.51 -8.08 4.99
N VAL A 62 8.24 -8.00 3.70
CA VAL A 62 8.00 -9.13 2.79
C VAL A 62 8.61 -8.81 1.43
N ASN A 63 8.79 -9.80 0.57
CA ASN A 63 9.22 -9.55 -0.80
C ASN A 63 8.03 -9.05 -1.62
N LEU A 64 8.09 -7.82 -2.12
CA LEU A 64 7.05 -7.30 -2.99
C LEU A 64 7.10 -7.98 -4.35
N VAL A 65 5.94 -8.43 -4.83
CA VAL A 65 5.78 -9.02 -6.16
C VAL A 65 5.13 -8.02 -7.10
N SER A 66 4.01 -7.41 -6.68
CA SER A 66 3.34 -6.38 -7.47
C SER A 66 2.47 -5.48 -6.60
N ILE A 67 2.27 -4.25 -7.07
CA ILE A 67 1.27 -3.32 -6.57
C ILE A 67 0.41 -2.89 -7.76
N SER A 68 -0.90 -2.95 -7.59
CA SER A 68 -1.88 -2.49 -8.56
C SER A 68 -3.01 -1.78 -7.83
N GLY A 69 -3.84 -1.05 -8.56
CA GLY A 69 -5.04 -0.49 -7.97
C GLY A 69 -6.08 -0.07 -9.00
N ASP A 70 -7.29 0.11 -8.50
CA ASP A 70 -8.42 0.68 -9.22
C ASP A 70 -8.86 1.96 -8.50
N GLY A 71 -9.21 3.00 -9.26
CA GLY A 71 -9.48 4.33 -8.68
C GLY A 71 -8.27 4.98 -7.99
N VAL A 72 -7.05 4.68 -8.45
CA VAL A 72 -5.79 5.26 -7.96
C VAL A 72 -5.18 6.23 -8.96
N GLU A 73 -4.78 7.41 -8.49
CA GLU A 73 -3.92 8.28 -9.26
C GLU A 73 -2.47 7.82 -9.12
N GLY A 74 -1.99 7.12 -10.16
CA GLY A 74 -0.60 6.71 -10.46
C GLY A 74 0.36 6.51 -9.28
N PHE A 75 0.91 5.30 -9.13
CA PHE A 75 1.99 5.05 -8.17
C PHE A 75 3.21 5.92 -8.50
N LYS A 76 3.50 6.89 -7.64
CA LYS A 76 4.72 7.70 -7.72
C LYS A 76 5.72 7.16 -6.70
N LEU A 77 7.00 7.21 -7.04
CA LEU A 77 8.04 7.17 -6.01
C LEU A 77 7.87 8.45 -5.20
N ALA A 78 7.64 8.36 -3.91
CA ALA A 78 7.73 9.49 -3.01
C ALA A 78 9.19 9.94 -3.05
N GLU A 79 9.42 11.15 -3.57
CA GLU A 79 10.74 11.76 -3.57
C GLU A 79 11.20 11.86 -2.11
N GLY A 80 12.36 11.26 -1.82
CA GLY A 80 12.97 11.22 -0.49
C GLY A 80 13.66 12.53 -0.11
#